data_AF-A0AAQ4EF60-F1
#
_entry.id   AF-A0AAQ4EF60-F1
#
_cell.length_a   1.000
_cell.length_b   1.000
_cell.length_c   1.000
_cell.angle_alpha   90.00
_cell.angle_beta   90.00
_cell.angle_gamma   90.00
#
_symmetry.space_group_name_H-M   'P 1'
#
loop_
_entity.id
_entity.type
_entity.pdbx_description
1 polymer ?
#
loop_
_entity_poly.entity_id
_entity_poly.type
_entity_poly.pdbx_seq_one_letter_code
_entity_poly.pdbx_strand_id
1 'polypeptide(L)'
;MLAQLSVVLALAALVIAGGYGGHGGNSRTYRKQDDYGHYGFGYDIVNGYGAANGRHESGSGYGAVQGSYYLADADGRHRRVHYVADKLGFRAVINTNEPGTKSSLPAAAPYHSAHGKAVPAYGHGYYG
;
A
#
# COMPACT_ATOMS: atom_id res chain seq x y z
N MET A 1 -17.74 -21.31 -70.10
CA MET A 1 -16.53 -20.55 -69.76
C MET A 1 -16.93 -19.41 -68.85
N LEU A 2 -16.23 -19.31 -67.71
CA LEU A 2 -16.15 -18.18 -66.78
C LEU A 2 -17.38 -17.88 -65.91
N ALA A 3 -17.35 -18.52 -64.73
CA ALA A 3 -18.11 -18.15 -63.56
C ALA A 3 -17.68 -16.77 -63.01
N GLN A 4 -18.62 -16.17 -62.28
CA GLN A 4 -18.62 -14.88 -61.60
C GLN A 4 -17.30 -14.52 -60.90
N LEU A 5 -16.88 -13.25 -61.02
CA LEU A 5 -15.93 -12.63 -60.11
C LEU A 5 -16.48 -11.28 -59.61
N SER A 6 -17.22 -11.33 -58.50
CA SER A 6 -17.49 -10.16 -57.67
C SER A 6 -16.72 -10.39 -56.37
N VAL A 7 -15.58 -9.73 -56.21
CA VAL A 7 -14.86 -9.72 -54.93
C VAL A 7 -14.88 -8.29 -54.41
N VAL A 8 -15.96 -7.97 -53.69
CA VAL A 8 -16.01 -6.80 -52.81
C VAL A 8 -15.20 -7.20 -51.58
N LEU A 9 -13.96 -6.71 -51.51
CA LEU A 9 -13.11 -6.89 -50.34
C LEU A 9 -13.60 -5.94 -49.24
N ALA A 10 -14.56 -6.40 -48.43
CA ALA A 10 -14.91 -5.72 -47.19
C ALA A 10 -13.76 -5.92 -46.20
N LEU A 11 -12.92 -4.89 -46.05
CA LEU A 11 -11.98 -4.78 -44.94
C LEU A 11 -12.79 -4.63 -43.65
N ALA A 12 -13.05 -5.75 -42.98
CA ALA A 12 -13.48 -5.76 -41.59
C ALA A 12 -12.29 -5.31 -40.73
N ALA A 13 -12.24 -4.03 -40.38
CA ALA A 13 -11.36 -3.56 -39.32
C ALA A 13 -11.86 -4.21 -38.01
N LEU A 14 -11.15 -5.24 -37.54
CA LEU A 14 -11.34 -5.78 -36.21
C LEU A 14 -10.93 -4.70 -35.20
N VAL A 15 -11.91 -3.95 -34.70
CA VAL A 15 -11.74 -3.13 -33.50
C VAL A 15 -11.52 -4.13 -32.36
N ILE A 16 -10.26 -4.40 -32.04
CA ILE A 16 -9.91 -4.99 -30.77
C ILE A 16 -10.14 -3.87 -29.75
N ALA A 17 -11.37 -3.78 -29.26
CA ALA A 17 -11.65 -3.13 -27.99
C ALA A 17 -10.88 -3.95 -26.96
N GLY A 18 -9.62 -3.58 -26.73
CA GLY A 18 -8.89 -4.01 -25.57
C GLY A 18 -9.72 -3.58 -24.38
N GLY A 19 -10.46 -4.53 -23.80
CA GLY A 19 -11.13 -4.32 -22.54
C GLY A 19 -10.04 -3.96 -21.55
N TYR A 20 -9.90 -2.67 -21.25
CA TYR A 20 -9.15 -2.23 -20.08
C TYR A 20 -9.88 -2.86 -18.91
N GLY A 21 -9.36 -4.00 -18.42
CA GLY A 21 -9.87 -4.66 -17.23
C GLY A 21 -9.95 -3.62 -16.13
N GLY A 22 -11.16 -3.35 -15.64
CA GLY A 22 -11.38 -2.37 -14.59
C GLY A 22 -10.74 -2.88 -13.31
N HIS A 23 -9.51 -2.46 -13.04
CA HIS A 23 -8.90 -2.66 -11.73
C HIS A 23 -9.49 -1.60 -10.80
N GLY A 24 -10.50 -2.00 -10.02
CA GLY A 24 -11.09 -1.15 -9.00
C GLY A 24 -10.19 -1.08 -7.77
N GLY A 25 -9.83 0.12 -7.34
CA GLY A 25 -9.24 0.36 -6.03
C GLY A 25 -10.32 0.55 -4.96
N ASN A 26 -10.01 0.21 -3.72
CA ASN A 26 -10.85 0.54 -2.57
C ASN A 26 -10.08 1.37 -1.55
N SER A 27 -10.82 2.17 -0.78
CA SER A 27 -10.29 2.87 0.38
C SER A 27 -11.25 2.73 1.55
N ARG A 28 -10.68 2.61 2.75
CA ARG A 28 -11.39 2.66 4.03
C ARG A 28 -10.77 3.77 4.84
N THR A 29 -11.58 4.59 5.48
CA THR A 29 -11.11 5.68 6.33
C THR A 29 -11.92 5.72 7.62
N TYR A 30 -11.29 6.12 8.72
CA TYR A 30 -11.99 6.42 9.96
C TYR A 30 -11.34 7.62 10.65
N ARG A 31 -12.14 8.33 11.44
CA ARG A 31 -11.68 9.39 12.34
C ARG A 31 -12.61 9.47 13.54
N LYS A 32 -12.04 9.68 14.73
CA LYS A 32 -12.72 9.99 15.99
C LYS A 32 -11.91 11.03 16.75
N GLN A 33 -12.59 11.96 17.41
CA GLN A 33 -11.99 12.93 18.31
C GLN A 33 -12.96 13.25 19.45
N ASP A 34 -12.45 13.53 20.65
CA ASP A 34 -13.24 14.04 21.77
C ASP A 34 -12.81 15.46 22.19
N ASP A 35 -13.57 16.05 23.12
CA ASP A 35 -13.37 17.42 23.61
C ASP A 35 -12.13 17.55 24.52
N TYR A 36 -11.55 16.44 24.95
CA TYR A 36 -10.33 16.41 25.76
C TYR A 36 -9.06 16.32 24.91
N GLY A 37 -9.20 16.38 23.57
CA GLY A 37 -8.08 16.36 22.62
C GLY A 37 -7.57 14.97 22.29
N HIS A 38 -8.23 13.90 22.75
CA HIS A 38 -7.92 12.57 22.26
C HIS A 38 -8.43 12.43 20.83
N TYR A 39 -7.59 11.88 19.95
CA TYR A 39 -7.99 11.59 18.58
C TYR A 39 -7.50 10.23 18.14
N GLY A 40 -8.19 9.68 17.14
CA GLY A 40 -7.76 8.52 16.38
C GLY A 40 -8.20 8.69 14.94
N PHE A 41 -7.31 8.42 14.00
CA PHE A 41 -7.68 8.36 12.59
C PHE A 41 -6.90 7.26 11.88
N GLY A 42 -7.43 6.83 10.75
CA GLY A 42 -6.67 5.98 9.87
C GLY A 42 -7.31 5.82 8.51
N TYR A 43 -6.53 5.24 7.62
CA TYR A 43 -6.98 4.83 6.30
C TYR A 43 -6.22 3.62 5.82
N ASP A 44 -6.87 2.86 4.95
CA ASP A 44 -6.33 1.73 4.21
C ASP A 44 -6.73 1.89 2.74
N ILE A 45 -5.79 1.75 1.82
CA ILE A 45 -6.01 1.87 0.38
C ILE A 45 -5.43 0.63 -0.30
N VAL A 46 -6.20 0.01 -1.19
CA VAL A 46 -5.71 -1.00 -2.13
C VAL A 46 -6.03 -0.51 -3.54
N ASN A 47 -5.04 -0.52 -4.44
CA ASN A 47 -5.22 0.08 -5.77
C ASN A 47 -5.84 -0.86 -6.82
N GLY A 48 -6.14 -2.11 -6.46
CA GLY A 48 -6.66 -3.13 -7.39
C GLY A 48 -5.59 -3.80 -8.29
N TYR A 49 -4.33 -3.41 -8.15
CA TYR A 49 -3.16 -3.95 -8.86
C TYR A 49 -2.16 -4.66 -7.93
N GLY A 50 -2.54 -4.89 -6.66
CA GLY A 50 -1.70 -5.56 -5.67
C GLY A 50 -0.87 -4.63 -4.78
N ALA A 51 -0.87 -3.31 -5.03
CA ALA A 51 -0.26 -2.36 -4.10
C ALA A 51 -1.27 -1.88 -3.06
N ALA A 52 -0.78 -1.68 -1.84
CA ALA A 52 -1.58 -1.19 -0.72
C ALA A 52 -0.78 -0.21 0.14
N ASN A 53 -1.46 0.73 0.77
CA ASN A 53 -0.86 1.61 1.77
C ASN A 53 -1.90 2.02 2.80
N GLY A 54 -1.44 2.37 3.99
CA GLY A 54 -2.32 2.80 5.06
C GLY A 54 -1.58 3.46 6.20
N ARG A 55 -2.34 4.14 7.05
CA ARG A 55 -1.86 4.80 8.27
C ARG A 55 -2.92 4.67 9.35
N HIS A 56 -2.48 4.43 10.57
CA HIS A 56 -3.31 4.55 11.77
C HIS A 56 -2.54 5.37 12.80
N GLU A 57 -3.19 6.35 13.38
CA GLU A 57 -2.59 7.22 14.38
C GLU A 57 -3.61 7.55 15.47
N SER A 58 -3.12 7.63 16.71
CA SER A 58 -3.87 8.13 17.85
C SER A 58 -3.04 9.13 18.63
N GLY A 59 -3.65 10.22 19.04
CA GLY A 59 -3.07 11.19 19.98
C GLY A 59 -3.79 11.16 21.31
N SER A 60 -3.01 11.26 22.38
CA SER A 60 -3.50 11.67 23.69
C SER A 60 -3.73 13.18 23.70
N GLY A 61 -4.78 13.65 24.38
CA GLY A 61 -5.03 15.08 24.57
C GLY A 61 -3.88 15.86 25.22
N TYR A 62 -2.89 15.17 25.79
CA TYR A 62 -1.70 15.72 26.43
C TYR A 62 -0.47 15.79 25.51
N GLY A 63 -0.67 15.62 24.19
CA GLY A 63 0.35 15.86 23.16
C GLY A 63 1.20 14.64 22.78
N ALA A 64 1.06 13.50 23.46
CA ALA A 64 1.71 12.26 23.01
C ALA A 64 0.94 11.65 21.84
N VAL A 65 1.63 11.28 20.77
CA VAL A 65 1.09 10.67 19.55
C VAL A 65 1.75 9.32 19.33
N GLN A 66 0.99 8.33 18.89
CA GLN A 66 1.52 7.07 18.41
C GLN A 66 0.81 6.65 17.13
N GLY A 67 1.51 5.94 16.27
CA GLY A 67 0.89 5.43 15.07
C GLY A 67 1.78 4.48 14.30
N SER A 68 1.25 4.06 13.16
CA SER A 68 2.02 3.35 12.16
C SER A 68 1.56 3.72 10.77
N TYR A 69 2.45 3.55 9.80
CA TYR A 69 2.06 3.50 8.40
C TYR A 69 2.70 2.28 7.75
N TYR A 70 2.10 1.84 6.65
CA TYR A 70 2.66 0.77 5.83
C TYR A 70 2.56 1.12 4.34
N LEU A 71 3.52 0.58 3.59
CA LEU A 71 3.53 0.54 2.13
C LEU A 71 3.72 -0.92 1.73
N ALA A 72 2.96 -1.39 0.76
CA ALA A 72 3.10 -2.69 0.13
C ALA A 72 2.98 -2.50 -1.38
N ASP A 73 3.92 -3.07 -2.12
CA ASP A 73 3.95 -3.02 -3.58
C ASP A 73 3.59 -4.40 -4.15
N ALA A 74 3.15 -4.43 -5.40
CA ALA A 74 2.65 -5.63 -6.05
C ALA A 74 3.72 -6.74 -6.21
N ASP A 75 5.00 -6.35 -6.14
CA ASP A 75 6.16 -7.25 -6.18
C ASP A 75 6.56 -7.83 -4.81
N GLY A 76 5.74 -7.61 -3.78
CA GLY A 76 5.96 -8.12 -2.42
C GLY A 76 6.91 -7.26 -1.58
N ARG A 77 7.43 -6.16 -2.12
CA ARG A 77 8.14 -5.16 -1.30
C ARG A 77 7.17 -4.51 -0.32
N HIS A 78 7.62 -4.35 0.91
CA HIS A 78 6.83 -3.71 1.95
C HIS A 78 7.70 -2.98 2.95
N ARG A 79 7.11 -1.95 3.54
CA ARG A 79 7.64 -1.21 4.67
C ARG A 79 6.53 -1.03 5.70
N ARG A 80 6.88 -1.19 6.96
CA ARG A 80 6.05 -0.77 8.10
C ARG A 80 6.88 0.08 9.02
N VAL A 81 6.34 1.24 9.40
CA VAL A 81 6.95 2.14 10.37
C VAL A 81 6.02 2.30 11.54
N HIS A 82 6.52 2.02 12.74
CA HIS A 82 5.86 2.35 14.00
C HIS A 82 6.53 3.58 14.57
N TYR A 83 5.75 4.53 15.09
CA TYR A 83 6.28 5.76 15.64
C TYR A 83 5.54 6.20 16.89
N VAL A 84 6.28 6.92 17.74
CA VAL A 84 5.79 7.65 18.89
C VAL A 84 6.40 9.04 18.89
N ALA A 85 5.60 10.05 19.23
CA ALA A 85 6.05 11.41 19.50
C ALA A 85 5.56 11.80 20.89
N ASP A 86 6.47 12.11 21.80
CA ASP A 86 6.15 12.50 23.17
C ASP A 86 7.26 13.41 23.75
N LYS A 87 7.31 13.54 25.08
CA LYS A 87 8.32 14.35 25.78
C LYS A 87 9.76 13.90 25.51
N LEU A 88 9.98 12.68 25.05
CA LEU A 88 11.29 12.15 24.69
C LEU A 88 11.59 12.35 23.19
N GLY A 89 10.81 13.19 22.50
CA GLY A 89 10.95 13.49 21.07
C GLY A 89 10.20 12.51 20.16
N PHE A 90 10.57 12.50 18.88
CA PHE A 90 10.05 11.56 17.90
C PHE A 90 10.96 10.34 17.80
N ARG A 91 10.38 9.14 17.85
CA ARG A 91 11.11 7.87 17.71
C ARG A 91 10.33 6.94 16.80
N ALA A 92 11.04 6.24 15.93
CA ALA A 92 10.46 5.32 14.98
C ALA A 92 11.25 4.02 14.86
N VAL A 93 10.53 2.94 14.55
CA VAL A 93 11.08 1.63 14.18
C VAL A 93 10.59 1.29 12.79
N ILE A 94 11.52 0.97 11.90
CA ILE A 94 11.26 0.66 10.49
C ILE A 94 11.52 -0.81 10.25
N ASN A 95 10.55 -1.51 9.66
CA ASN A 95 10.69 -2.87 9.17
C ASN A 95 10.47 -2.85 7.65
N THR A 96 11.41 -3.37 6.87
CA THR A 96 11.32 -3.36 5.39
C THR A 96 12.09 -4.50 4.75
N ASN A 97 11.70 -4.90 3.54
CA ASN A 97 12.47 -5.79 2.67
C ASN A 97 12.95 -5.10 1.37
N GLU A 98 12.80 -3.77 1.27
CA GLU A 98 13.06 -3.02 0.04
C GLU A 98 14.55 -3.06 -0.36
N PRO A 99 14.84 -3.13 -1.67
CA PRO A 99 16.19 -3.02 -2.21
C PRO A 99 16.96 -1.79 -1.73
N GLY A 100 18.24 -1.98 -1.46
CA GLY A 100 19.14 -0.91 -0.99
C GLY A 100 18.99 -0.58 0.51
N THR A 101 18.19 -1.33 1.26
CA THR A 101 18.08 -1.17 2.71
C THR A 101 19.04 -2.09 3.47
N LYS A 102 19.48 -1.67 4.66
CA LYS A 102 20.36 -2.45 5.54
C LYS A 102 19.91 -2.28 7.00
N SER A 103 19.99 -3.37 7.77
CA SER A 103 19.76 -3.32 9.20
C SER A 103 20.78 -2.42 9.90
N SER A 104 20.30 -1.36 10.55
CA SER A 104 21.12 -0.27 11.07
C SER A 104 20.37 0.59 12.08
N LEU A 105 21.06 1.55 12.71
CA LEU A 105 20.49 2.48 13.70
C LEU A 105 20.73 3.96 13.31
N PRO A 106 20.37 4.38 12.08
CA PRO A 106 20.55 5.76 11.65
C PRO A 106 19.72 6.69 12.53
N ALA A 107 20.34 7.78 13.02
CA ALA A 107 19.67 8.75 13.90
C ALA A 107 18.91 8.12 15.09
N ALA A 108 19.44 7.01 15.65
CA ALA A 108 18.82 6.23 16.71
C ALA A 108 17.44 5.61 16.37
N ALA A 109 17.07 5.54 15.09
CA ALA A 109 15.88 4.83 14.63
C ALA A 109 16.26 3.41 14.16
N PRO A 110 15.77 2.34 14.81
CA PRO A 110 15.99 0.98 14.34
C PRO A 110 15.44 0.76 12.94
N TYR A 111 16.33 0.38 12.03
CA TYR A 111 16.01 -0.07 10.70
C TYR A 111 16.24 -1.58 10.67
N HIS A 112 15.18 -2.35 10.53
CA HIS A 112 15.21 -3.81 10.37
C HIS A 112 14.97 -4.13 8.90
N SER A 113 16.04 -4.49 8.19
CA SER A 113 15.98 -4.87 6.79
C SER A 113 16.01 -6.40 6.65
N ALA A 114 15.02 -6.93 5.95
CA ALA A 114 15.01 -8.28 5.40
C ALA A 114 15.43 -8.30 3.92
N HIS A 115 16.06 -7.23 3.42
CA HIS A 115 16.51 -7.18 2.04
C HIS A 115 17.42 -8.39 1.71
N GLY A 116 17.07 -9.15 0.67
CA GLY A 116 17.76 -10.38 0.28
C GLY A 116 17.47 -11.61 1.15
N LYS A 117 16.58 -11.50 2.15
CA LYS A 117 16.08 -12.61 2.97
C LYS A 117 14.59 -12.82 2.71
N ALA A 118 14.19 -14.04 2.39
CA ALA A 118 12.77 -14.38 2.33
C ALA A 118 12.18 -14.25 3.74
N VAL A 119 11.25 -13.34 3.94
CA VAL A 119 10.42 -13.35 5.16
C VAL A 119 9.43 -14.51 5.03
N PRO A 120 9.20 -15.32 6.08
CA PRO A 120 8.03 -16.18 6.10
C PRO A 120 6.80 -15.29 5.95
N ALA A 121 5.94 -15.64 5.00
CA ALA A 121 4.71 -14.89 4.72
C ALA A 121 3.95 -14.68 6.03
N TYR A 122 3.85 -13.43 6.49
CA TYR A 122 2.87 -13.11 7.51
C TYR A 122 1.51 -13.43 6.91
N GLY A 123 0.87 -14.42 7.52
CA GLY A 123 -0.29 -15.12 7.00
C GLY A 123 -1.37 -14.16 6.50
N HIS A 124 -1.95 -14.60 5.40
CA HIS A 124 -3.19 -14.16 4.80
C HIS A 124 -4.27 -13.92 5.88
N GLY A 125 -4.43 -12.68 6.29
CA GLY A 125 -5.51 -12.22 7.16
C GLY A 125 -6.71 -11.83 6.30
N TYR A 126 -7.64 -12.77 6.18
CA TYR A 126 -9.00 -12.69 5.65
C TYR A 126 -9.60 -11.28 5.51
N TYR A 127 -9.92 -10.90 4.27
CA TYR A 127 -10.94 -9.90 4.00
C TYR A 127 -12.32 -10.56 4.22
N GLY A 128 -12.88 -10.33 5.42
CA GLY A 128 -14.33 -10.33 5.64
C GLY A 128 -14.88 -8.92 5.46
#